data_AF-B0MEP5-F1
#
_entry.id   AF-B0MEP5-F1
#
_cell.length_a   1.000
_cell.length_b   1.000
_cell.length_c   1.000
_cell.angle_alpha   90.00
_cell.angle_beta   90.00
_cell.angle_gamma   90.00
#
_symmetry.space_group_name_H-M   'P 1'
#
loop_
_entity.id
_entity.type
_entity.pdbx_description
1 polymer ?
#
loop_
_entity_poly.entity_id
_entity_poly.type
_entity_poly.pdbx_seq_one_letter_code
_entity_poly.pdbx_strand_id
1 'polypeptide(L)'
;MKRSKWLILTLVILMGILYYKVSNSERTISTACFTNEIQKVKQEGKYYLEIKTTKEKVRCMKEEYDRVKNGDGKLLYSLMYKKNPFLTKYFRYEPRLLWLEVKKLE
;
A
#
# COMPACT_ATOMS: atom_id res chain seq x y z
N MET A 1 23.69 34.31 19.21
CA MET A 1 22.26 33.91 19.33
C MET A 1 21.35 34.26 18.14
N LYS A 2 21.71 35.17 17.21
CA LYS A 2 20.82 35.50 16.06
C LYS A 2 20.82 34.45 14.92
N ARG A 3 21.96 33.80 14.63
CA ARG A 3 22.09 32.81 13.54
C ARG A 3 21.32 31.51 13.78
N SER A 4 21.23 31.06 15.03
CA SER A 4 20.50 29.84 15.40
C SER A 4 18.98 29.97 15.23
N LYS A 5 18.41 31.18 15.41
CA LYS A 5 16.97 31.43 15.19
C LYS A 5 16.58 31.26 13.72
N TRP A 6 17.44 31.68 12.78
CA TRP A 6 17.21 31.51 11.35
C TRP A 6 17.30 30.05 10.91
N LEU A 7 18.25 29.29 11.47
CA LEU A 7 18.36 27.85 11.21
C LEU A 7 17.09 27.09 11.65
N ILE A 8 16.58 27.38 12.85
CA ILE A 8 15.33 26.76 13.33
C ILE A 8 14.16 27.11 12.42
N LEU A 9 14.03 28.38 12.02
CA LEU A 9 12.96 28.83 11.12
C LEU A 9 13.01 28.10 9.77
N THR A 10 14.20 27.99 9.16
CA THR A 10 14.35 27.25 7.90
C THR A 10 14.01 25.77 8.03
N LEU A 11 14.32 25.16 9.18
CA LEU A 11 14.05 23.75 9.44
C LEU A 11 12.55 23.48 9.61
N VAL A 12 11.82 24.39 10.27
CA VAL A 12 10.35 24.32 10.39
C VAL A 12 9.67 24.45 9.03
N ILE A 13 10.11 25.39 8.18
CA ILE A 13 9.57 25.56 6.83
C ILE A 13 9.83 24.31 5.99
N LEU A 14 11.03 23.73 6.08
CA LEU A 14 11.40 22.51 5.37
C LEU A 14 10.52 21.32 5.81
N MET A 15 10.31 21.16 7.11
CA MET A 15 9.40 20.14 7.67
C MET A 15 7.96 20.32 7.17
N GLY A 16 7.47 21.56 7.09
CA GLY A 16 6.15 21.87 6.55
C GLY A 16 5.99 21.46 5.08
N ILE A 17 6.99 21.76 4.24
CA ILE A 17 6.98 21.37 2.81
C ILE A 17 7.02 19.85 2.66
N LEU A 18 7.85 19.16 3.45
CA LEU A 18 7.92 17.70 3.44
C LEU A 18 6.59 17.07 3.85
N TYR A 19 5.99 17.56 4.94
CA TYR A 19 4.67 17.11 5.38
C TYR A 19 3.61 17.31 4.29
N TYR A 20 3.56 18.49 3.69
CA TYR A 20 2.62 18.79 2.61
C TYR A 20 2.79 17.84 1.42
N LYS A 21 4.03 17.60 0.97
CA LYS A 21 4.32 16.67 -0.13
C LYS A 21 3.93 15.24 0.22
N VAL A 22 4.24 14.78 1.43
CA VAL A 22 3.90 13.43 1.89
C VAL A 22 2.38 13.26 1.89
N SER A 23 1.65 14.17 2.53
CA SER A 23 0.19 14.11 2.64
C SER A 23 -0.51 14.16 1.29
N ASN A 24 -0.09 15.03 0.36
CA ASN A 24 -0.70 15.10 -0.98
C ASN A 24 -0.31 13.96 -1.92
N SER A 25 0.70 13.15 -1.56
CA SER A 25 1.12 12.02 -2.38
C SER A 25 0.37 10.73 -2.08
N GLU A 26 -0.49 10.71 -1.06
CA GLU A 26 -1.35 9.55 -0.82
C GLU A 26 -2.34 9.37 -1.97
N ARG A 27 -2.36 8.16 -2.54
CA ARG A 27 -3.22 7.79 -3.66
C ARG A 27 -3.96 6.51 -3.32
N THR A 28 -5.22 6.47 -3.73
CA THR A 28 -5.99 5.23 -3.77
C THR A 28 -5.74 4.56 -5.12
N ILE A 29 -5.31 3.31 -5.10
CA ILE A 29 -5.12 2.49 -6.29
C ILE A 29 -6.22 1.44 -6.31
N SER A 30 -6.82 1.26 -7.48
CA SER A 30 -7.76 0.18 -7.77
C SER A 30 -7.14 -0.72 -8.82
N THR A 31 -7.10 -2.02 -8.55
CA THR A 31 -6.56 -3.02 -9.47
C THR A 31 -7.40 -4.29 -9.39
N ALA A 32 -7.52 -5.00 -10.50
CA ALA A 32 -8.13 -6.32 -10.54
C ALA A 32 -7.08 -7.35 -10.97
N CYS A 33 -7.11 -8.54 -10.38
CA CYS A 33 -6.23 -9.65 -10.74
C CYS A 33 -6.94 -10.99 -10.56
N PHE A 34 -6.55 -11.97 -11.37
CA PHE A 34 -7.09 -13.32 -11.26
C PHE A 34 -6.44 -14.10 -10.11
N THR A 35 -7.07 -15.21 -9.71
CA THR A 35 -6.56 -16.07 -8.63
C THR A 35 -5.09 -16.51 -8.81
N ASN A 36 -4.67 -16.78 -10.05
CA ASN A 36 -3.30 -17.19 -10.35
C ASN A 36 -2.29 -16.04 -10.24
N GLU A 37 -2.76 -14.79 -10.32
CA GLU A 37 -1.96 -13.56 -10.25
C GLU A 37 -1.87 -12.98 -8.83
N ILE A 38 -2.67 -13.46 -7.89
CA ILE A 38 -2.60 -13.08 -6.47
C ILE A 38 -1.90 -14.17 -5.66
N GLN A 39 -1.04 -13.76 -4.73
CA GLN A 39 -0.34 -14.65 -3.83
C GLN A 39 -0.48 -14.18 -2.39
N LYS A 40 -0.73 -15.14 -1.51
CA LYS A 40 -0.76 -14.94 -0.07
C LYS A 40 0.66 -15.00 0.49
N VAL A 41 1.09 -13.94 1.17
CA VAL A 41 2.41 -13.83 1.79
C VAL A 41 2.28 -13.46 3.27
N LYS A 42 2.95 -14.22 4.14
CA LYS A 42 3.06 -13.93 5.58
C LYS A 42 4.50 -13.61 5.92
N GLN A 43 4.75 -12.42 6.49
CA GLN A 43 6.09 -11.96 6.84
C GLN A 43 6.04 -11.24 8.18
N GLU A 44 6.93 -11.61 9.11
CA GLU A 44 7.08 -10.94 10.42
C GLU A 44 5.75 -10.81 11.19
N GLY A 45 4.88 -11.83 11.13
CA GLY A 45 3.58 -11.83 11.79
C GLY A 45 2.49 -10.98 11.10
N LYS A 46 2.80 -10.32 9.97
CA LYS A 46 1.85 -9.54 9.16
C LYS A 46 1.38 -10.34 7.94
N TYR A 47 0.21 -9.96 7.43
CA TYR A 47 -0.46 -10.58 6.28
C TYR A 47 -0.41 -9.64 5.07
N TYR A 48 -0.08 -10.20 3.91
CA TYR A 48 0.01 -9.47 2.65
C TYR A 48 -0.62 -10.25 1.51
N LEU A 49 -1.19 -9.49 0.58
CA LEU A 49 -1.57 -9.94 -0.75
C LEU A 49 -0.54 -9.39 -1.74
N GLU A 50 0.21 -10.28 -2.38
CA GLU A 50 1.16 -9.93 -3.44
C GLU A 50 0.50 -10.11 -4.80
N ILE A 51 0.49 -9.05 -5.60
CA ILE A 51 0.02 -9.07 -6.98
C ILE A 51 1.23 -9.42 -7.86
N LYS A 52 1.29 -10.65 -8.37
CA LYS A 52 2.46 -11.21 -9.08
C LYS A 52 2.88 -10.39 -10.31
N THR A 53 1.92 -9.80 -11.03
CA THR A 53 2.19 -9.01 -12.24
C THR A 53 2.99 -7.75 -11.95
N THR A 54 2.70 -7.09 -10.83
CA THR A 54 3.36 -5.84 -10.42
C THR A 54 4.39 -6.04 -9.32
N LYS A 55 4.44 -7.24 -8.71
CA LYS A 55 5.18 -7.57 -7.48
C LYS A 55 4.83 -6.65 -6.31
N GLU A 56 3.65 -6.06 -6.35
CA GLU A 56 3.19 -5.13 -5.32
C GLU A 56 2.64 -5.92 -4.14
N LYS A 57 3.19 -5.68 -2.94
CA LYS A 57 2.74 -6.27 -1.68
C LYS A 57 1.82 -5.31 -0.96
N VAL A 58 0.56 -5.71 -0.81
CA VAL A 58 -0.46 -4.91 -0.13
C VAL A 58 -0.75 -5.56 1.22
N ARG A 59 -0.53 -4.81 2.30
CA ARG A 59 -0.82 -5.26 3.66
C ARG A 59 -2.33 -5.33 3.88
N CYS A 60 -2.80 -6.44 4.43
CA CYS A 60 -4.21 -6.70 4.67
C CYS A 60 -4.45 -7.24 6.08
N MET A 61 -5.72 -7.31 6.47
CA MET A 61 -6.13 -8.01 7.68
C MET A 61 -6.15 -9.53 7.44
N LYS A 62 -6.21 -10.31 8.53
CA LYS A 62 -6.23 -11.76 8.44
C LYS A 62 -7.50 -12.27 7.75
N GLU A 63 -8.64 -11.64 8.01
CA GLU A 63 -9.92 -11.99 7.40
C GLU A 63 -9.88 -11.83 5.88
N GLU A 64 -9.29 -10.73 5.40
CA GLU A 64 -9.11 -10.47 3.96
C GLU A 64 -8.12 -11.47 3.34
N TYR A 65 -7.04 -11.78 4.05
CA TYR A 65 -6.05 -12.77 3.65
C TYR A 65 -6.67 -14.17 3.49
N ASP A 66 -7.52 -14.58 4.43
CA ASP A 66 -8.16 -15.89 4.45
C ASP A 66 -9.27 -16.01 3.39
N ARG A 67 -9.90 -14.89 2.97
CA ARG A 67 -10.86 -14.85 1.86
C ARG A 67 -10.24 -15.18 0.51
N VAL A 68 -8.94 -14.94 0.33
CA VAL A 68 -8.24 -15.27 -0.92
C VAL A 68 -7.99 -16.78 -0.96
N LYS A 69 -8.72 -17.45 -1.84
CA LYS A 69 -8.56 -18.89 -2.11
C LYS A 69 -7.54 -19.08 -3.22
N ASN A 70 -6.66 -20.07 -3.06
CA ASN A 70 -5.85 -20.58 -4.17
C ASN A 70 -6.78 -21.44 -5.04
N GLY A 71 -6.76 -21.26 -6.36
CA GLY A 71 -7.64 -21.99 -7.28
C GLY A 71 -7.37 -21.66 -8.74
N ASP A 72 -8.08 -22.33 -9.64
CA ASP A 72 -7.75 -22.53 -11.06
C ASP A 72 -7.94 -21.29 -11.98
N GLY A 73 -7.94 -20.07 -11.42
CA GLY A 73 -8.08 -18.81 -12.18
C GLY A 73 -9.51 -18.32 -12.41
N LYS A 74 -10.54 -19.00 -11.89
CA LYS A 74 -11.96 -18.64 -12.08
C LYS A 74 -12.49 -17.50 -11.18
N LEU A 75 -11.66 -16.96 -10.28
CA LEU A 75 -12.03 -15.83 -9.43
C LEU A 75 -11.25 -14.60 -9.87
N LEU A 76 -11.96 -13.49 -9.98
CA LEU A 76 -11.41 -12.15 -10.15
C LEU A 76 -11.44 -11.44 -8.80
N TYR A 77 -10.27 -10.98 -8.37
CA TYR A 77 -10.10 -10.21 -7.14
C TYR A 77 -9.93 -8.74 -7.51
N SER A 78 -10.85 -7.89 -7.05
CA SER A 78 -10.73 -6.44 -7.14
C SER A 78 -10.17 -5.92 -5.81
N LEU A 79 -9.00 -5.31 -5.85
CA LEU A 79 -8.33 -4.73 -4.69
C LEU A 79 -8.32 -3.22 -4.80
N MET A 80 -8.75 -2.55 -3.72
CA MET A 80 -8.57 -1.12 -3.54
C MET A 80 -7.67 -0.88 -2.34
N TYR A 81 -6.60 -0.12 -2.52
CA TYR A 81 -5.61 0.11 -1.46
C TYR A 81 -5.00 1.51 -1.50
N LYS A 82 -4.56 1.98 -0.33
CA LYS A 82 -3.82 3.24 -0.21
C LYS A 82 -2.33 2.99 -0.40
N LYS A 83 -1.72 3.82 -1.24
CA LYS A 83 -0.29 3.87 -1.45
C LYS A 83 0.19 5.31 -1.36
N ASN A 84 1.31 5.49 -0.69
CA ASN A 84 2.05 6.74 -0.73
C ASN A 84 3.35 6.47 -1.49
N PRO A 85 3.46 6.83 -2.79
CA PRO A 85 4.62 6.48 -3.61
C PRO A 85 5.93 7.01 -3.03
N PHE A 86 5.90 8.17 -2.38
CA PHE A 86 7.07 8.75 -1.74
C PHE A 86 7.52 7.92 -0.53
N LEU A 87 6.59 7.65 0.40
CA LEU A 87 6.91 6.87 1.59
C LEU A 87 7.24 5.41 1.26
N THR A 88 6.59 4.81 0.27
CA THR A 88 6.89 3.44 -0.17
C THR A 88 8.30 3.36 -0.74
N LYS A 89 8.74 4.37 -1.51
CA LYS A 89 10.08 4.39 -2.12
C LYS A 89 11.20 4.63 -1.11
N TYR A 90 11.02 5.57 -0.18
CA TYR A 90 12.12 6.05 0.68
C TYR A 90 12.05 5.54 2.13
N PHE A 91 10.87 5.16 2.62
CA PHE A 91 10.63 4.83 4.03
C PHE A 91 10.07 3.42 4.24
N ARG A 92 10.10 2.56 3.20
CA ARG A 92 9.53 1.20 3.22
C ARG A 92 8.07 1.17 3.70
N TYR A 93 7.31 2.21 3.41
CA TYR A 93 5.91 2.27 3.79
C TYR A 93 5.10 1.23 3.01
N GLU A 94 4.35 0.42 3.77
CA GLU A 94 3.56 -0.70 3.26
C GLU A 94 2.21 -0.18 2.75
N PRO A 95 1.87 -0.40 1.46
CA PRO A 95 0.52 -0.13 0.96
C PRO A 95 -0.52 -0.88 1.79
N ARG A 96 -1.65 -0.23 2.10
CA ARG A 96 -2.68 -0.80 2.98
C ARG A 96 -3.96 -1.06 2.20
N LEU A 97 -4.44 -2.30 2.27
CA LEU A 97 -5.71 -2.69 1.69
C LEU A 97 -6.84 -1.91 2.37
N LEU A 98 -7.70 -1.32 1.54
CA LEU A 98 -8.93 -0.66 1.98
C LEU A 98 -10.12 -1.58 1.77
N TRP A 99 -10.11 -2.34 0.68
CA TRP A 99 -11.24 -3.16 0.28
C TRP A 99 -10.82 -4.28 -0.66
N LEU A 100 -11.52 -5.41 -0.54
CA LEU A 100 -11.37 -6.62 -1.35
C LEU A 100 -12.74 -7.15 -1.77
N GLU A 101 -12.95 -7.20 -3.07
CA GLU A 101 -14.08 -7.88 -3.70
C GLU A 101 -13.63 -9.10 -4.47
N VAL A 102 -14.47 -10.15 -4.41
CA VAL A 102 -14.22 -11.43 -5.06
C VAL A 102 -15.41 -11.71 -5.96
N LYS A 103 -15.17 -11.78 -7.27
CA LYS A 103 -16.18 -12.11 -8.26
C LYS A 103 -15.85 -13.47 -8.88
N LYS A 104 -16.80 -14.39 -8.87
CA LYS A 104 -16.70 -15.65 -9.62
C LYS A 104 -17.11 -15.38 -11.06
N LEU A 105 -16.29 -15.81 -12.00
CA LEU A 105 -16.66 -15.83 -13.41
C LEU A 105 -17.32 -17.18 -13.69
N GLU A 106 -18.58 -17.13 -14.12
CA GLU A 106 -19.38 -18.29 -14.51
C GLU A 106 -18.97 -18.80 -15.89
#